data_AF-A0A1J4T6S8-F1
#
_entry.id   AF-A0A1J4T6S8-F1
#
_cell.length_a   1.000
_cell.length_b   1.000
_cell.length_c   1.000
_cell.angle_alpha   90.00
_cell.angle_beta   90.00
_cell.angle_gamma   90.00
#
_symmetry.space_group_name_H-M   'P 1'
#
loop_
_entity.id
_entity.type
_entity.pdbx_description
1 polymer ?
#
loop_
_entity_poly.entity_id
_entity_poly.type
_entity_poly.pdbx_seq_one_letter_code
_entity_poly.pdbx_strand_id
1 'polypeptide(L)'
;MADKKVVLITCGAPAANAAGDAMKKLLKKAATTASFTPAGMVAEAVTIEGAAQTAPEGVAKVFEDGGAYAVVDLGNAGADALEAAVAQISEAVDRRTMVVLAAADGLFFSGLGINTKIGSAPRAAVAADVVATICYVADLPVPPDLTGAVLYQVLKDPDMKLKEIGKLRDALGRMEVALQRDNREPWDKHDCA
;
A
#
# COMPACT_ATOMS: atom_id res chain seq x y z
N MET A 1 1.14 14.45 -7.09
CA MET A 1 0.68 13.04 -7.00
C MET A 1 1.56 12.31 -6.01
N ALA A 2 0.97 11.58 -5.06
CA ALA A 2 1.71 10.73 -4.13
C ALA A 2 2.51 9.65 -4.89
N ASP A 3 3.75 9.38 -4.44
CA ASP A 3 4.65 8.40 -5.10
C ASP A 3 4.24 6.95 -4.80
N LYS A 4 3.59 6.71 -3.65
CA LYS A 4 3.03 5.42 -3.25
C LYS A 4 1.56 5.63 -2.90
N LYS A 5 0.71 4.74 -3.42
CA LYS A 5 -0.74 4.81 -3.29
C LYS A 5 -1.29 3.52 -2.71
N VAL A 6 -2.45 3.60 -2.06
CA VAL A 6 -3.17 2.44 -1.54
C VAL A 6 -4.66 2.57 -1.82
N VAL A 7 -5.26 1.45 -2.23
CA VAL A 7 -6.72 1.27 -2.19
C VAL A 7 -7.03 0.15 -1.22
N LEU A 8 -7.84 0.43 -0.21
CA LEU A 8 -8.48 -0.58 0.62
C LEU A 8 -9.91 -0.80 0.15
N ILE A 9 -10.28 -2.05 -0.10
CA ILE A 9 -11.62 -2.48 -0.44
C ILE A 9 -12.14 -3.33 0.71
N THR A 10 -13.25 -2.96 1.33
CA THR A 10 -13.94 -3.77 2.34
C THR A 10 -15.23 -4.34 1.78
N CYS A 11 -15.46 -5.63 1.98
CA CYS A 11 -16.66 -6.30 1.51
C CYS A 11 -17.06 -7.45 2.45
N GLY A 12 -18.34 -7.53 2.81
CA GLY A 12 -18.93 -8.59 3.62
C GLY A 12 -19.26 -9.86 2.82
N ALA A 13 -19.12 -9.85 1.49
CA ALA A 13 -19.21 -11.07 0.70
C ALA A 13 -17.86 -11.82 0.66
N PRO A 14 -17.87 -13.15 0.57
CA PRO A 14 -16.68 -13.94 0.29
C PRO A 14 -16.06 -13.59 -1.07
N ALA A 15 -14.76 -13.33 -1.11
CA ALA A 15 -14.00 -13.12 -2.32
C ALA A 15 -14.04 -14.34 -3.26
N ALA A 16 -14.07 -15.56 -2.70
CA ALA A 16 -14.17 -16.80 -3.49
C ALA A 16 -15.42 -16.87 -4.38
N ASN A 17 -16.49 -16.16 -4.02
CA ASN A 17 -17.74 -16.15 -4.77
C ASN A 17 -17.73 -15.15 -5.94
N ALA A 18 -16.82 -14.17 -5.93
CA ALA A 18 -16.64 -13.22 -7.02
C ALA A 18 -15.66 -13.82 -8.04
N ALA A 19 -16.18 -14.63 -8.96
CA ALA A 19 -15.41 -15.42 -9.92
C ALA A 19 -15.17 -14.74 -11.28
N GLY A 20 -15.33 -13.42 -11.36
CA GLY A 20 -15.07 -12.65 -12.58
C GLY A 20 -13.59 -12.47 -12.89
N ASP A 21 -13.28 -11.87 -14.04
CA ASP A 21 -11.92 -11.76 -14.55
C ASP A 21 -11.05 -10.78 -13.75
N ALA A 22 -11.65 -9.72 -13.20
CA ALA A 22 -10.93 -8.75 -12.38
C ALA A 22 -10.51 -9.39 -11.05
N MET A 23 -11.44 -10.05 -10.36
CA MET A 23 -11.14 -10.78 -9.14
C MET A 23 -10.13 -11.92 -9.37
N LYS A 24 -10.28 -12.72 -10.44
CA LYS A 24 -9.29 -13.76 -10.78
C LYS A 24 -7.88 -13.19 -10.93
N LYS A 25 -7.74 -12.03 -11.59
CA LYS A 25 -6.44 -11.36 -11.77
C LYS A 25 -5.87 -10.87 -10.44
N LEU A 26 -6.71 -10.29 -9.57
CA LEU A 26 -6.32 -9.83 -8.24
C LEU A 26 -5.86 -11.00 -7.38
N LEU A 27 -6.69 -12.03 -7.24
CA LEU A 27 -6.44 -13.21 -6.41
C LEU A 27 -5.20 -13.99 -6.86
N LYS A 28 -4.96 -14.11 -8.18
CA LYS A 28 -3.78 -14.80 -8.72
C LYS A 28 -2.45 -14.17 -8.29
N LYS A 29 -2.46 -12.85 -8.02
CA LYS A 29 -1.27 -12.10 -7.59
C LYS A 29 -1.32 -11.75 -6.11
N ALA A 30 -2.31 -12.25 -5.37
CA ALA A 30 -2.50 -11.89 -3.98
C ALA A 30 -1.56 -12.68 -3.06
N ALA A 31 -1.02 -12.00 -2.06
CA ALA A 31 -0.56 -12.63 -0.84
C ALA A 31 -1.70 -12.61 0.18
N THR A 32 -1.96 -13.73 0.84
CA THR A 32 -3.02 -13.87 1.85
C THR A 32 -2.43 -14.17 3.22
N THR A 33 -3.27 -14.07 4.25
CA THR A 33 -2.94 -14.46 5.62
C THR A 33 -3.59 -15.80 5.98
N ALA A 34 -3.14 -16.43 7.05
CA ALA A 34 -3.69 -17.72 7.50
C ALA A 34 -5.16 -17.60 7.92
N SER A 35 -5.49 -16.47 8.55
CA SER A 35 -6.87 -16.06 8.84
C SER A 35 -6.94 -14.53 8.93
N PHE A 36 -8.15 -14.01 8.84
CA PHE A 36 -8.42 -12.58 8.96
C PHE A 36 -9.72 -12.35 9.74
N THR A 37 -9.70 -11.37 10.64
CA THR A 37 -10.90 -10.89 11.34
C THR A 37 -11.31 -9.53 10.77
N PRO A 38 -12.40 -9.45 9.98
CA PRO A 38 -12.82 -8.21 9.30
C PRO A 38 -13.47 -7.18 10.22
N ALA A 39 -13.75 -7.54 11.48
CA ALA A 39 -14.42 -6.66 12.43
C ALA A 39 -13.67 -5.33 12.61
N GLY A 40 -14.40 -4.21 12.49
CA GLY A 40 -13.85 -2.87 12.67
C GLY A 40 -12.97 -2.36 11.53
N MET A 41 -12.84 -3.07 10.39
CA MET A 41 -11.89 -2.71 9.33
C MET A 41 -12.06 -1.28 8.81
N VAL A 42 -13.30 -0.83 8.55
CA VAL A 42 -13.56 0.54 8.06
C VAL A 42 -13.23 1.57 9.14
N ALA A 43 -13.61 1.31 10.40
CA ALA A 43 -13.36 2.22 11.51
C ALA A 43 -11.84 2.41 11.75
N GLU A 44 -11.07 1.32 11.69
CA GLU A 44 -9.61 1.36 11.78
C GLU A 44 -8.99 2.05 10.56
N ALA A 45 -9.46 1.73 9.36
CA ALA A 45 -8.95 2.28 8.10
C ALA A 45 -9.01 3.81 8.05
N VAL A 46 -10.07 4.41 8.58
CA VAL A 46 -10.30 5.86 8.49
C VAL A 46 -9.52 6.65 9.54
N THR A 47 -8.83 5.98 10.47
CA THR A 47 -7.93 6.63 11.42
C THR A 47 -6.63 7.12 10.78
N ILE A 48 -6.26 6.59 9.61
CA ILE A 48 -5.09 7.02 8.86
C ILE A 48 -5.34 8.44 8.33
N GLU A 49 -4.43 9.37 8.63
CA GLU A 49 -4.49 10.73 8.12
C GLU A 49 -4.49 10.74 6.58
N GLY A 50 -5.43 11.48 5.98
CA GLY A 50 -5.59 11.55 4.53
C GLY A 50 -6.38 10.41 3.90
N ALA A 51 -7.04 9.56 4.71
CA ALA A 51 -7.99 8.58 4.21
C ALA A 51 -9.16 9.24 3.46
N ALA A 52 -9.31 8.92 2.18
CA ALA A 52 -10.44 9.36 1.37
C ALA A 52 -11.43 8.20 1.18
N GLN A 53 -12.54 8.24 1.93
CA GLN A 53 -13.65 7.32 1.68
C GLN A 53 -14.36 7.71 0.39
N THR A 54 -14.53 6.76 -0.52
CA THR A 54 -15.12 7.02 -1.83
C THR A 54 -15.75 5.77 -2.43
N ALA A 55 -16.66 5.97 -3.37
CA ALA A 55 -17.18 4.87 -4.19
C ALA A 55 -16.10 4.39 -5.18
N PRO A 56 -16.21 3.18 -5.77
CA PRO A 56 -15.20 2.64 -6.69
C PRO A 56 -14.82 3.60 -7.83
N GLU A 57 -15.78 4.34 -8.38
CA GLU A 57 -15.60 5.35 -9.43
C GLU A 57 -14.76 6.56 -9.01
N GLY A 58 -14.71 6.86 -7.71
CA GLY A 58 -14.01 8.04 -7.20
C GLY A 58 -12.53 7.80 -6.89
N VAL A 59 -12.04 6.55 -6.96
CA VAL A 59 -10.64 6.20 -6.63
C VAL A 59 -9.63 6.92 -7.53
N ALA A 60 -9.90 6.98 -8.84
CA ALA A 60 -9.02 7.68 -9.79
C ALA A 60 -8.89 9.17 -9.40
N LYS A 61 -10.01 9.83 -9.09
CA LYS A 61 -10.04 11.22 -8.71
C LYS A 61 -9.27 11.49 -7.41
N VAL A 62 -9.39 10.62 -6.40
CA VAL A 62 -8.59 10.73 -5.15
C VAL A 62 -7.10 10.79 -5.48
N PHE A 63 -6.62 9.96 -6.39
CA PHE A 63 -5.22 9.91 -6.78
C PHE A 63 -4.78 11.08 -7.66
N GLU A 64 -5.65 11.56 -8.54
CA GLU A 64 -5.43 12.75 -9.38
C GLU A 64 -5.31 14.02 -8.52
N ASP A 65 -6.16 14.15 -7.49
CA ASP A 65 -6.15 15.24 -6.51
C ASP A 65 -4.96 15.15 -5.53
N GLY A 66 -4.09 14.15 -5.70
CA GLY A 66 -2.85 13.99 -4.93
C GLY A 66 -2.99 13.15 -3.67
N GLY A 67 -4.19 12.62 -3.37
CA GLY A 67 -4.42 11.68 -2.30
C GLY A 67 -3.61 10.39 -2.46
N ALA A 68 -3.16 9.83 -1.35
CA ALA A 68 -2.36 8.61 -1.32
C ALA A 68 -3.17 7.38 -0.89
N TYR A 69 -4.36 7.57 -0.31
CA TYR A 69 -5.12 6.49 0.30
C TYR A 69 -6.63 6.64 0.04
N ALA A 70 -7.19 5.65 -0.65
CA ALA A 70 -8.62 5.53 -0.90
C ALA A 70 -9.19 4.33 -0.13
N VAL A 71 -10.35 4.53 0.50
CA VAL A 71 -11.11 3.49 1.20
C VAL A 71 -12.44 3.31 0.48
N VAL A 72 -12.69 2.11 -0.01
CA VAL A 72 -13.93 1.73 -0.71
C VAL A 72 -14.65 0.70 0.16
N ASP A 73 -15.73 1.13 0.80
CA ASP A 73 -16.58 0.24 1.59
C ASP A 73 -17.81 -0.20 0.80
N LEU A 74 -17.87 -1.50 0.50
CA LEU A 74 -18.98 -2.12 -0.20
C LEU A 74 -20.04 -2.70 0.76
N GLY A 75 -19.82 -2.63 2.08
CA GLY A 75 -20.73 -3.24 3.06
C GLY A 75 -20.97 -4.73 2.75
N ASN A 76 -22.23 -5.17 2.80
CA ASN A 76 -22.62 -6.56 2.46
C ASN A 76 -23.00 -6.75 0.98
N ALA A 77 -22.36 -6.02 0.06
CA ALA A 77 -22.63 -6.16 -1.37
C ALA A 77 -22.34 -7.59 -1.86
N GLY A 78 -23.12 -8.05 -2.85
CA GLY A 78 -22.97 -9.39 -3.43
C GLY A 78 -21.71 -9.54 -4.31
N ALA A 79 -21.46 -10.77 -4.77
CA ALA A 79 -20.29 -11.11 -5.59
C ALA A 79 -20.17 -10.28 -6.88
N ASP A 80 -21.29 -9.97 -7.55
CA ASP A 80 -21.29 -9.18 -8.79
C ASP A 80 -20.87 -7.72 -8.55
N ALA A 81 -21.30 -7.14 -7.43
CA ALA A 81 -20.92 -5.79 -7.04
C ALA A 81 -19.45 -5.71 -6.61
N LEU A 82 -18.95 -6.76 -5.93
CA LEU A 82 -17.53 -6.88 -5.61
C LEU A 82 -16.68 -6.97 -6.90
N GLU A 83 -17.06 -7.82 -7.85
CA GLU A 83 -16.37 -7.94 -9.14
C GLU A 83 -16.38 -6.61 -9.91
N ALA A 84 -17.54 -5.93 -10.00
CA ALA A 84 -17.64 -4.64 -10.68
C ALA A 84 -16.75 -3.57 -10.03
N ALA A 85 -16.72 -3.50 -8.70
CA ALA A 85 -15.87 -2.58 -7.97
C ALA A 85 -14.38 -2.87 -8.22
N VAL A 86 -13.95 -4.13 -8.17
CA VAL A 86 -12.55 -4.52 -8.43
C VAL A 86 -12.17 -4.23 -9.89
N ALA A 87 -13.06 -4.47 -10.85
CA ALA A 87 -12.84 -4.13 -12.25
C ALA A 87 -12.59 -2.63 -12.43
N GLN A 88 -13.45 -1.79 -11.85
CA GLN A 88 -13.32 -0.34 -11.93
C GLN A 88 -12.06 0.18 -11.24
N ILE A 89 -11.76 -0.31 -10.03
CA ILE A 89 -10.55 0.06 -9.29
C ILE A 89 -9.29 -0.33 -10.07
N SER A 90 -9.32 -1.45 -10.80
CA SER A 90 -8.16 -1.90 -11.58
C SER A 90 -7.76 -0.93 -12.70
N GLU A 91 -8.66 -0.05 -13.15
CA GLU A 91 -8.37 1.01 -14.13
C GLU A 91 -7.64 2.20 -13.48
N ALA A 92 -7.85 2.43 -12.19
CA ALA A 92 -7.23 3.52 -11.42
C ALA A 92 -5.88 3.14 -10.78
N VAL A 93 -5.55 1.85 -10.74
CA VAL A 93 -4.38 1.27 -10.06
C VAL A 93 -3.20 1.15 -11.01
N ASP A 94 -2.03 1.59 -10.56
CA ASP A 94 -0.77 1.45 -11.29
C ASP A 94 0.26 0.60 -10.51
N ARG A 95 1.49 0.50 -11.03
CA ARG A 95 2.60 -0.25 -10.39
C ARG A 95 3.04 0.30 -9.02
N ARG A 96 2.63 1.52 -8.69
CA ARG A 96 2.93 2.24 -7.43
C ARG A 96 1.76 2.17 -6.45
N THR A 97 0.75 1.39 -6.78
CA THR A 97 -0.45 1.25 -5.97
C THR A 97 -0.49 -0.14 -5.34
N MET A 98 -0.69 -0.16 -4.02
CA MET A 98 -1.03 -1.37 -3.26
C MET A 98 -2.55 -1.49 -3.23
N VAL A 99 -3.06 -2.69 -3.48
CA VAL A 99 -4.49 -3.00 -3.39
C VAL A 99 -4.69 -4.01 -2.28
N VAL A 100 -5.55 -3.67 -1.33
CA VAL A 100 -5.92 -4.51 -0.20
C VAL A 100 -7.40 -4.82 -0.30
N LEU A 101 -7.76 -6.10 -0.34
CA LEU A 101 -9.14 -6.55 -0.25
C LEU A 101 -9.34 -7.27 1.09
N ALA A 102 -10.19 -6.68 1.94
CA ALA A 102 -10.67 -7.25 3.18
C ALA A 102 -12.09 -7.81 2.94
N ALA A 103 -12.15 -9.11 2.65
CA ALA A 103 -13.40 -9.84 2.40
C ALA A 103 -13.79 -10.68 3.62
N ALA A 104 -15.02 -11.24 3.61
CA ALA A 104 -15.49 -12.07 4.72
C ALA A 104 -14.73 -13.41 4.87
N ASP A 105 -14.18 -13.93 3.78
CA ASP A 105 -13.45 -15.20 3.72
C ASP A 105 -11.93 -15.05 3.80
N GLY A 106 -11.41 -13.81 3.77
CA GLY A 106 -9.97 -13.60 3.85
C GLY A 106 -9.50 -12.18 3.56
N LEU A 107 -8.19 -12.03 3.68
CA LEU A 107 -7.46 -10.80 3.42
C LEU A 107 -6.48 -11.04 2.28
N PHE A 108 -6.53 -10.16 1.28
CA PHE A 108 -5.78 -10.29 0.04
C PHE A 108 -4.99 -9.01 -0.23
N PHE A 109 -3.68 -9.15 -0.34
CA PHE A 109 -2.77 -8.05 -0.66
C PHE A 109 -2.23 -8.21 -2.07
N SER A 110 -2.23 -7.16 -2.88
CA SER A 110 -1.60 -7.18 -4.20
C SER A 110 -0.99 -5.82 -4.56
N GLY A 111 -0.17 -5.78 -5.62
CA GLY A 111 0.44 -4.54 -6.11
C GLY A 111 1.76 -4.20 -5.40
N LEU A 112 1.96 -2.91 -5.12
CA LEU A 112 3.21 -2.37 -4.59
C LEU A 112 3.65 -3.07 -3.29
N GLY A 113 4.91 -3.48 -3.23
CA GLY A 113 5.54 -4.01 -2.00
C GLY A 113 5.20 -5.46 -1.64
N ILE A 114 4.24 -6.09 -2.32
CA ILE A 114 3.72 -7.41 -1.96
C ILE A 114 4.49 -8.56 -2.61
N ASN A 115 4.70 -9.64 -1.84
CA ASN A 115 5.27 -10.88 -2.34
C ASN A 115 4.22 -11.76 -3.01
N THR A 116 4.01 -11.58 -4.31
CA THR A 116 3.03 -12.36 -5.07
C THR A 116 3.36 -13.85 -5.21
N LYS A 117 4.48 -14.33 -4.65
CA LYS A 117 4.94 -15.73 -4.77
C LYS A 117 4.70 -16.55 -3.51
N ILE A 118 4.38 -15.93 -2.38
CA ILE A 118 4.23 -16.65 -1.10
C ILE A 118 2.90 -17.43 -1.03
N GLY A 119 1.87 -17.00 -1.77
CA GLY A 119 0.53 -17.52 -1.63
C GLY A 119 -0.06 -17.09 -0.29
N SER A 120 0.08 -17.92 0.75
CA SER A 120 -0.44 -17.65 2.09
C SER A 120 0.66 -17.55 3.15
N ALA A 121 0.64 -16.48 3.94
CA ALA A 121 1.50 -16.30 5.09
C ALA A 121 0.90 -16.98 6.34
N PRO A 122 1.72 -17.62 7.20
CA PRO A 122 1.23 -18.41 8.35
C PRO A 122 0.69 -17.58 9.52
N ARG A 123 0.61 -16.25 9.38
CA ARG A 123 0.17 -15.33 10.45
C ARG A 123 -1.32 -15.01 10.28
N ALA A 124 -2.06 -15.03 11.39
CA ALA A 124 -3.41 -14.46 11.47
C ALA A 124 -3.34 -12.92 11.51
N ALA A 125 -4.31 -12.24 10.90
CA ALA A 125 -4.35 -10.78 10.85
C ALA A 125 -5.66 -10.22 11.41
N VAL A 126 -5.56 -9.04 12.02
CA VAL A 126 -6.69 -8.20 12.42
C VAL A 126 -6.66 -6.87 11.67
N ALA A 127 -7.75 -6.10 11.72
CA ALA A 127 -7.86 -4.80 11.06
C ALA A 127 -6.68 -3.85 11.37
N ALA A 128 -6.24 -3.80 12.63
CA ALA A 128 -5.11 -2.97 13.04
C ALA A 128 -3.78 -3.38 12.35
N ASP A 129 -3.56 -4.67 12.09
CA ASP A 129 -2.37 -5.14 11.35
C ASP A 129 -2.40 -4.67 9.90
N VAL A 130 -3.59 -4.64 9.29
CA VAL A 130 -3.79 -4.15 7.93
C VAL A 130 -3.44 -2.66 7.85
N VAL A 131 -3.95 -1.86 8.79
CA VAL A 131 -3.65 -0.43 8.91
C VAL A 131 -2.15 -0.20 9.10
N ALA A 132 -1.49 -0.95 10.00
CA ALA A 132 -0.05 -0.86 10.21
C ALA A 132 0.74 -1.16 8.93
N THR A 133 0.30 -2.18 8.19
CA THR A 133 0.93 -2.60 6.93
C THR A 133 0.72 -1.57 5.81
N ILE A 134 -0.47 -0.98 5.71
CA ILE A 134 -0.79 0.09 4.75
C ILE A 134 0.11 1.30 5.02
N CYS A 135 0.18 1.75 6.28
CA CYS A 135 1.02 2.89 6.66
C CYS A 135 2.49 2.64 6.34
N TYR A 136 2.97 1.44 6.67
CA TYR A 136 4.33 1.02 6.35
C TYR A 136 4.58 1.05 4.85
N VAL A 137 3.80 0.37 4.02
CA VAL A 137 4.10 0.27 2.58
C VAL A 137 4.03 1.64 1.90
N ALA A 138 3.02 2.44 2.22
CA ALA A 138 2.70 3.67 1.50
C ALA A 138 3.26 4.96 2.10
N ASP A 139 4.10 4.87 3.13
CA ASP A 139 4.67 6.06 3.80
C ASP A 139 3.60 6.99 4.39
N LEU A 140 2.49 6.43 4.88
CA LEU A 140 1.43 7.20 5.53
C LEU A 140 1.72 7.34 7.02
N PRO A 141 1.30 8.45 7.65
CA PRO A 141 1.37 8.61 9.10
C PRO A 141 0.65 7.48 9.82
N VAL A 142 1.33 6.87 10.80
CA VAL A 142 0.74 5.83 11.63
C VAL A 142 -0.16 6.48 12.70
N PRO A 143 -1.41 6.05 12.86
CA PRO A 143 -2.28 6.52 13.94
C PRO A 143 -1.63 6.29 15.32
N PRO A 144 -1.73 7.24 16.27
CA PRO A 144 -0.98 7.19 17.53
C PRO A 144 -1.40 6.02 18.44
N ASP A 145 -2.67 5.63 18.40
CA ASP A 145 -3.23 4.56 19.24
C ASP A 145 -3.27 3.20 18.54
N LEU A 146 -2.57 3.06 17.39
CA LEU A 146 -2.55 1.82 16.62
C LEU A 146 -1.80 0.71 17.37
N THR A 147 -2.47 -0.41 17.59
CA THR A 147 -1.91 -1.58 18.30
C THR A 147 -1.47 -2.71 17.37
N GLY A 148 -1.75 -2.59 16.06
CA GLY A 148 -1.42 -3.60 15.07
C GLY A 148 0.06 -3.64 14.71
N ALA A 149 0.49 -4.78 14.17
CA ALA A 149 1.86 -5.00 13.71
C ALA A 149 1.92 -5.20 12.19
N VAL A 150 2.95 -4.62 11.57
CA VAL A 150 3.22 -4.76 10.14
C VAL A 150 3.34 -6.24 9.75
N LEU A 151 2.61 -6.64 8.71
CA LEU A 151 2.62 -7.99 8.15
C LEU A 151 3.84 -8.20 7.24
N TYR A 152 5.05 -8.25 7.81
CA TYR A 152 6.28 -8.43 7.03
C TYR A 152 6.27 -9.71 6.17
N GLN A 153 5.53 -10.74 6.58
CA GLN A 153 5.43 -12.01 5.86
C GLN A 153 4.75 -11.88 4.49
N VAL A 154 3.87 -10.87 4.30
CA VAL A 154 3.23 -10.63 3.00
C VAL A 154 4.09 -9.74 2.08
N LEU A 155 5.12 -9.10 2.62
CA LEU A 155 5.97 -8.18 1.87
C LEU A 155 7.04 -8.93 1.07
N LYS A 156 7.37 -8.39 -0.10
CA LYS A 156 8.48 -8.90 -0.94
C LYS A 156 9.83 -8.70 -0.27
N ASP A 157 9.96 -7.62 0.48
CA ASP A 157 11.20 -7.19 1.11
C ASP A 157 10.90 -6.55 2.47
N PRO A 158 11.08 -7.28 3.58
CA PRO A 158 10.86 -6.74 4.92
C PRO A 158 11.68 -5.47 5.18
N ASP A 159 12.90 -5.41 4.64
CA ASP A 159 13.86 -4.31 4.83
C ASP A 159 13.65 -3.14 3.86
N MET A 160 12.50 -3.06 3.17
CA MET A 160 12.28 -2.04 2.13
C MET A 160 12.53 -0.61 2.64
N LYS A 161 12.14 -0.30 3.88
CA LYS A 161 12.36 1.03 4.47
C LYS A 161 13.81 1.31 4.78
N LEU A 162 14.54 0.32 5.29
CA LEU A 162 15.96 0.44 5.55
C LEU A 162 16.72 0.70 4.24
N LYS A 163 16.34 0.03 3.15
CA LYS A 163 16.91 0.25 1.82
C LYS A 163 16.56 1.61 1.22
N GLU A 164 15.34 2.08 1.43
CA GLU A 164 14.92 3.44 1.02
C GLU A 164 15.75 4.50 1.75
N ILE A 165 15.87 4.41 3.07
CA ILE A 165 16.69 5.30 3.89
C ILE A 165 18.16 5.25 3.45
N GLY A 166 18.71 4.06 3.19
CA GLY A 166 20.08 3.90 2.70
C GLY A 166 20.32 4.66 1.40
N LYS A 167 19.42 4.50 0.41
CA LYS A 167 19.52 5.22 -0.87
C LYS A 167 19.44 6.73 -0.71
N LEU A 168 18.61 7.22 0.21
CA LEU A 168 18.49 8.65 0.51
C LEU A 168 19.78 9.19 1.14
N ARG A 169 20.36 8.46 2.10
CA ARG A 169 21.65 8.81 2.72
C ARG A 169 22.79 8.85 1.69
N ASP A 170 22.85 7.87 0.80
CA ASP A 170 23.85 7.82 -0.27
C ASP A 170 23.67 8.96 -1.28
N ALA A 171 22.43 9.30 -1.61
CA ALA A 171 22.14 10.44 -2.49
C ALA A 171 22.56 11.76 -1.83
N LEU A 172 22.25 11.95 -0.55
CA LEU A 172 22.63 13.12 0.22
C LEU A 172 24.16 13.28 0.26
N GLY A 173 24.90 12.22 0.60
CA GLY A 173 26.37 12.26 0.63
C GLY A 173 26.99 12.63 -0.72
N ARG A 174 26.43 12.15 -1.84
CA ARG A 174 26.89 12.55 -3.18
C ARG A 174 26.61 14.02 -3.48
N MET A 175 25.47 14.55 -3.03
CA MET A 175 25.12 15.97 -3.20
C MET A 175 26.03 16.88 -2.36
N GLU A 176 26.34 16.48 -1.12
CA GLU A 176 27.26 17.21 -0.23
C GLU A 176 28.66 17.31 -0.83
N VAL A 177 29.21 16.22 -1.36
CA VAL A 177 30.52 16.21 -2.02
C VAL A 177 30.54 17.12 -3.26
N ALA A 178 29.47 17.10 -4.06
CA ALA A 178 29.36 17.96 -5.24
C ALA A 178 29.35 19.45 -4.84
N LEU A 179 28.58 19.80 -3.81
CA LEU A 179 28.46 21.17 -3.30
C LEU A 179 29.79 21.67 -2.70
N GLN A 180 30.52 20.82 -1.98
CA GLN A 180 31.84 21.16 -1.44
C GLN A 180 32.88 21.40 -2.54
N ARG A 181 32.83 20.63 -3.64
CA ARG A 181 33.73 20.84 -4.79
C ARG A 181 33.48 22.17 -5.48
N ASP A 182 32.22 22.58 -5.58
CA ASP A 182 31.83 23.82 -6.26
C ASP A 182 32.03 25.06 -5.36
N ASN A 183 32.16 24.88 -4.04
CA ASN A 183 32.52 25.92 -3.07
C ASN A 183 34.04 26.14 -2.91
N ARG A 184 34.90 25.40 -3.64
CA ARG A 184 36.33 25.72 -3.73
C ARG A 184 36.52 26.94 -4.63
N GLU A 185 37.25 27.92 -4.13
CA GLU A 185 37.54 29.12 -4.90
C GLU A 185 38.37 28.75 -6.15
N PRO A 186 38.19 29.44 -7.29
CA PRO A 186 38.82 29.06 -8.56
C PRO A 186 40.34 28.92 -8.50
N TRP A 187 41.01 29.59 -7.56
CA TRP A 187 42.46 29.54 -7.34
C TRP A 187 42.95 28.36 -6.48
N ASP A 188 42.08 27.71 -5.70
CA ASP A 188 42.39 26.45 -4.97
C ASP A 188 42.62 25.24 -5.91
N LYS A 189 42.44 25.43 -7.22
CA LYS A 189 42.72 24.43 -8.26
C LYS A 189 44.17 24.46 -8.77
N HIS A 190 44.97 25.44 -8.34
CA HIS A 190 46.33 25.69 -8.85
C HIS A 190 47.45 25.54 -7.82
N ASP A 191 47.30 24.68 -6.82
CA ASP A 191 48.47 24.19 -6.07
C ASP A 191 49.16 23.06 -6.86
N CYS A 192 49.86 23.47 -7.91
CA CYS A 192 51.00 22.73 -8.43
C CYS A 192 52.26 23.22 -7.69
N ALA A 193 52.72 22.45 -6.70
CA ALA A 193 54.09 22.44 -6.23
C ALA A 193 54.54 20.98 -6.09
#